data_AF-A0A3D4E5V3-F1
#
_entry.id   AF-A0A3D4E5V3-F1
#
_cell.length_a   1.000
_cell.length_b   1.000
_cell.length_c   1.000
_cell.angle_alpha   90.00
_cell.angle_beta   90.00
_cell.angle_gamma   90.00
#
_symmetry.space_group_name_H-M   'P 1'
#
loop_
_entity.id
_entity.type
_entity.pdbx_description
1 polymer ?
#
loop_
_entity_poly.entity_id
_entity_poly.type
_entity_poly.pdbx_seq_one_letter_code
_entity_poly.pdbx_strand_id
1 'polypeptide(L)'
;MSDAFLEVQEQIRQERLAQLWQRWGNALITFVLAVVLITAGFSIYNHFDRQTRLDQTNQLYALMNDASFPDNLADVAEDAMSPAMHALLKLRAAKAALDDGMDDVAIAYYRDVSVLDGEAAAPYRGLAKIMVARLAPEETAAILQPIAQDADNMWRGHALLDLAAYEASTLKNYDAALGYVQTLQTLPNISPSLVNKAQALEHVYTQLKDQ
;
A
#
# COMPACT_ATOMS: atom_id res chain seq x y z
N MET A 1 -5.75 -76.99 7.31
CA MET A 1 -4.37 -76.89 6.79
C MET A 1 -4.16 -75.52 6.12
N SER A 2 -4.54 -74.44 6.80
CA SER A 2 -4.46 -73.05 6.32
C SER A 2 -3.92 -72.11 7.40
N ASP A 3 -4.13 -72.43 8.68
CA ASP A 3 -3.71 -71.57 9.79
C ASP A 3 -2.19 -71.52 10.00
N ALA A 4 -1.46 -72.63 9.83
CA ALA A 4 -0.01 -72.65 9.97
C ALA A 4 0.75 -71.85 8.89
N PHE A 5 0.17 -71.69 7.69
CA PHE A 5 0.75 -70.86 6.63
C PHE A 5 0.43 -69.38 6.81
N LEU A 6 -0.70 -69.04 7.42
CA LEU A 6 -1.04 -67.67 7.81
C LEU A 6 -0.15 -67.20 8.97
N GLU A 7 0.08 -68.05 9.97
CA GLU A 7 0.90 -67.71 11.14
C GLU A 7 2.38 -67.48 10.80
N VAL A 8 2.93 -68.24 9.84
CA VAL A 8 4.31 -68.04 9.35
C VAL A 8 4.43 -66.78 8.48
N GLN A 9 3.42 -66.48 7.64
CA GLN A 9 3.41 -65.22 6.88
C GLN A 9 3.32 -63.99 7.80
N GLU A 10 2.58 -64.10 8.91
CA GLU A 10 2.45 -63.05 9.93
C GLU A 10 3.81 -62.75 10.60
N GLN A 11 4.57 -63.79 10.97
CA GLN A 11 5.90 -63.64 11.56
C GLN A 11 6.91 -62.99 10.61
N ILE A 12 6.94 -63.41 9.33
CA ILE A 12 7.83 -62.81 8.31
C ILE A 12 7.46 -61.34 8.06
N ARG A 13 6.17 -60.97 8.13
CA ARG A 13 5.71 -59.57 8.03
C ARG A 13 6.19 -58.75 9.21
N GLN A 14 6.06 -59.28 10.42
CA GLN A 14 6.52 -58.61 11.64
C GLN A 14 8.05 -58.43 11.65
N GLU A 15 8.82 -59.43 11.22
CA GLU A 15 10.27 -59.31 11.11
C GLU A 15 10.71 -58.27 10.07
N ARG A 16 10.04 -58.19 8.92
CA ARG A 16 10.34 -57.16 7.90
C ARG A 16 10.02 -55.75 8.39
N LEU A 17 8.92 -55.57 9.11
CA LEU A 17 8.56 -54.30 9.73
C LEU A 17 9.55 -53.94 10.85
N ALA A 18 9.97 -54.90 11.66
CA ALA A 18 10.96 -54.71 12.70
C ALA A 18 12.35 -54.35 12.14
N GLN A 19 12.78 -54.99 11.05
CA GLN A 19 14.06 -54.66 10.38
C GLN A 19 14.02 -53.26 9.73
N LEU A 20 12.89 -52.87 9.13
CA LEU A 20 12.71 -51.51 8.61
C LEU A 20 12.73 -50.48 9.74
N TRP A 21 12.08 -50.76 10.87
CA TRP A 21 12.07 -49.89 12.04
C TRP A 21 13.45 -49.78 12.71
N GLN A 22 14.20 -50.88 12.84
CA GLN A 22 15.58 -50.83 13.35
C GLN A 22 16.50 -49.99 12.45
N ARG A 23 16.32 -50.05 11.13
CA ARG A 23 17.18 -49.33 10.18
C ARG A 23 16.79 -47.86 9.98
N TRP A 24 15.49 -47.56 9.92
CA TRP A 24 14.98 -46.21 9.59
C TRP A 24 14.24 -45.50 10.73
N GLY A 25 13.91 -46.19 11.83
CA GLY A 25 13.17 -45.61 12.95
C GLY A 25 13.88 -44.41 13.56
N ASN A 26 15.19 -44.50 13.80
CA ASN A 26 15.97 -43.38 14.30
C ASN A 26 16.05 -42.21 13.30
N ALA A 27 16.13 -42.50 12.00
CA ALA A 27 16.15 -41.46 10.96
C ALA A 27 14.79 -40.74 10.86
N LEU A 28 13.69 -41.50 10.94
CA LEU A 28 12.33 -40.97 10.95
C LEU A 28 12.07 -40.10 12.18
N ILE A 29 12.48 -40.56 13.37
CA ILE A 29 12.35 -39.79 14.61
C ILE A 29 13.16 -38.50 14.54
N THR A 30 14.42 -38.58 14.07
CA THR A 30 15.27 -37.39 13.89
C THR A 30 14.66 -36.40 12.90
N PHE A 31 14.10 -36.89 11.80
CA PHE A 31 13.43 -36.06 10.79
C PHE A 31 12.20 -35.35 11.37
N VAL A 32 11.32 -36.09 12.07
CA VAL A 32 10.14 -35.50 12.72
C VAL A 32 10.56 -34.45 13.75
N LEU A 33 11.59 -34.74 14.56
CA LEU A 33 12.11 -33.78 15.54
C LEU A 33 12.67 -32.52 14.87
N ALA A 34 13.40 -32.66 13.76
CA ALA A 34 13.91 -31.52 13.00
C ALA A 34 12.77 -30.63 12.46
N VAL A 35 11.70 -31.22 11.91
CA VAL A 35 10.53 -30.47 11.44
C VAL A 35 9.85 -29.72 12.58
N VAL A 36 9.70 -30.34 13.76
CA VAL A 36 9.13 -29.68 14.95
C VAL A 36 10.01 -28.51 15.39
N LEU A 37 11.33 -28.67 15.43
CA LEU A 37 12.27 -27.60 15.79
C LEU A 37 12.21 -26.42 14.80
N ILE A 38 12.16 -26.69 13.49
CA ILE A 38 12.01 -25.65 12.46
C ILE A 38 10.68 -24.90 12.65
N THR A 39 9.59 -25.63 12.87
CA THR A 39 8.26 -25.03 13.06
C THR A 39 8.20 -24.19 14.34
N ALA A 40 8.80 -24.68 15.44
CA ALA A 40 8.90 -23.95 16.69
C ALA A 40 9.73 -22.67 16.53
N GLY A 41 10.88 -22.74 15.84
CA GLY A 41 11.70 -21.57 15.52
C GLY A 41 10.94 -20.52 14.71
N PHE A 42 10.21 -20.94 13.68
CA PHE A 42 9.40 -20.04 12.85
C PHE A 42 8.26 -19.39 13.66
N SER A 43 7.64 -20.15 14.58
CA SER A 43 6.58 -19.64 15.45
C SER A 43 7.09 -18.56 16.41
N ILE A 44 8.29 -18.72 16.98
CA ILE A 44 8.88 -17.74 17.89
C ILE A 44 9.21 -16.44 17.13
N TYR A 45 9.83 -16.55 15.95
CA TYR A 45 10.13 -15.40 15.10
C TYR A 45 8.85 -14.61 14.75
N ASN A 46 7.80 -15.31 14.32
CA ASN A 46 6.52 -14.68 13.99
C ASN A 46 5.82 -14.04 15.19
N HIS A 47 6.03 -14.56 16.40
CA HIS A 47 5.43 -13.99 17.61
C HIS A 47 6.04 -12.61 17.92
N PHE A 48 7.37 -12.51 17.93
CA PHE A 48 8.05 -11.23 18.15
C PHE A 48 7.70 -10.20 17.07
N ASP A 49 7.71 -10.60 15.81
CA ASP A 49 7.40 -9.71 14.69
C ASP A 49 5.93 -9.22 14.70
N ARG A 50 4.99 -10.07 15.14
CA ARG A 50 3.60 -9.66 15.36
C ARG A 50 3.46 -8.70 16.53
N GLN A 51 4.15 -8.95 17.63
CA GLN A 51 4.05 -8.10 18.82
C GLN A 51 4.55 -6.69 18.55
N THR A 52 5.71 -6.55 17.90
CA THR A 52 6.24 -5.26 17.46
C THR A 52 5.25 -4.50 16.57
N ARG A 53 4.63 -5.18 15.60
CA ARG A 53 3.64 -4.53 14.71
C ARG A 53 2.36 -4.10 15.45
N LEU A 54 1.91 -4.87 16.44
CA LEU A 54 0.77 -4.49 17.27
C LEU A 54 1.09 -3.25 18.11
N ASP A 55 2.27 -3.20 18.72
CA ASP A 55 2.70 -2.06 19.53
C ASP A 55 2.81 -0.79 18.68
N GLN A 56 3.43 -0.88 17.49
CA GLN A 56 3.49 0.24 16.55
C GLN A 56 2.12 0.71 16.09
N THR A 57 1.18 -0.20 15.85
CA THR A 57 -0.20 0.14 15.45
C THR A 57 -0.96 0.81 16.60
N ASN A 58 -0.80 0.33 17.83
CA ASN A 58 -1.40 0.94 19.01
C ASN A 58 -0.85 2.35 19.25
N GLN A 59 0.46 2.53 19.09
CA GLN A 59 1.11 3.84 19.19
C GLN A 59 0.61 4.81 18.12
N LEU A 60 0.51 4.35 16.87
CA LEU A 60 -0.07 5.12 15.77
C LEU A 60 -1.50 5.56 16.09
N TYR A 61 -2.34 4.64 16.55
CA TYR A 61 -3.73 4.93 16.91
C TYR A 61 -3.82 5.91 18.08
N ALA A 62 -3.01 5.72 19.13
CA ALA A 62 -2.96 6.63 20.27
C ALA A 62 -2.59 8.05 19.84
N LEU A 63 -1.55 8.20 19.02
CA LEU A 63 -1.08 9.50 18.55
C LEU A 63 -2.14 10.23 17.71
N MET A 64 -2.81 9.52 16.79
CA MET A 64 -3.84 10.10 15.92
C MET A 64 -5.12 10.54 16.65
N ASN A 65 -5.38 9.98 17.84
CA ASN A 65 -6.55 10.30 18.65
C ASN A 65 -6.21 11.21 19.85
N ASP A 66 -4.95 11.60 19.99
CA ASP A 66 -4.57 12.58 20.99
C ASP A 66 -5.22 13.94 20.67
N ALA A 67 -5.63 14.65 21.71
CA ALA A 67 -6.22 15.99 21.58
C ALA A 67 -5.19 17.02 21.09
N SER A 68 -3.89 16.77 21.28
CA SER A 68 -2.82 17.62 20.79
C SER A 68 -2.34 17.24 19.38
N PHE A 69 -3.02 16.34 18.67
CA PHE A 69 -2.67 16.05 17.29
C PHE A 69 -3.09 17.23 16.39
N PRO A 70 -2.24 17.73 15.47
CA PRO A 70 -0.94 17.18 15.02
C PRO A 70 0.31 17.73 15.72
N ASP A 71 0.20 18.62 16.71
CA ASP A 71 1.35 19.28 17.37
C ASP A 71 2.33 18.30 18.02
N ASN A 72 1.82 17.16 18.51
CA ASN A 72 2.63 16.09 19.11
C ASN A 72 3.47 15.28 18.10
N LEU A 73 3.38 15.54 16.79
CA LEU A 73 4.16 14.81 15.80
C LEU A 73 5.66 15.06 15.90
N ALA A 74 6.07 16.24 16.39
CA ALA A 74 7.48 16.57 16.56
C ALA A 74 8.17 15.67 17.61
N ASP A 75 7.39 15.06 18.50
CA ASP A 75 7.88 14.20 19.58
C ASP A 75 8.05 12.73 19.15
N VAL A 76 7.62 12.37 17.94
CA VAL A 76 7.72 11.01 17.42
C VAL A 76 9.13 10.75 16.89
N ALA A 77 9.84 9.79 17.51
CA ALA A 77 11.13 9.34 17.01
C ALA A 77 11.01 8.74 15.59
N GLU A 78 11.98 9.03 14.73
CA GLU A 78 11.99 8.63 13.31
C GLU A 78 11.99 7.11 13.09
N ASP A 79 12.51 6.35 14.05
CA ASP A 79 12.59 4.88 14.02
C ASP A 79 11.45 4.18 14.78
N ALA A 80 10.57 4.94 15.45
CA ALA A 80 9.46 4.37 16.22
C ALA A 80 8.45 3.66 15.31
N MET A 81 8.33 4.10 14.05
CA MET A 81 7.32 3.60 13.13
C MET A 81 7.88 3.31 11.73
N SER A 82 7.17 2.49 10.97
CA SER A 82 7.53 2.25 9.57
C SER A 82 7.32 3.51 8.70
N PRO A 83 8.03 3.65 7.55
CA PRO A 83 7.81 4.77 6.63
C PRO A 83 6.35 4.95 6.19
N ALA A 84 5.61 3.86 6.04
CA ALA A 84 4.18 3.89 5.70
C ALA A 84 3.31 4.48 6.83
N MET A 85 3.65 4.20 8.09
CA MET A 85 2.94 4.76 9.24
C MET A 85 3.26 6.25 9.41
N HIS A 86 4.53 6.65 9.21
CA HIS A 86 4.92 8.06 9.15
C HIS A 86 4.16 8.80 8.04
N ALA A 87 4.06 8.19 6.85
CA ALA A 87 3.27 8.76 5.76
C ALA A 87 1.81 8.98 6.18
N LEU A 88 1.18 7.99 6.81
CA LEU A 88 -0.21 8.09 7.25
C LEU A 88 -0.43 9.17 8.33
N LEU A 89 0.49 9.30 9.29
CA LEU A 89 0.47 10.37 10.29
C LEU A 89 0.54 11.76 9.65
N LYS A 90 1.49 11.96 8.75
CA LYS A 90 1.65 13.24 8.04
C LYS A 90 0.45 13.54 7.14
N LEU A 91 -0.13 12.55 6.48
CA LEU A 91 -1.37 12.72 5.70
C LEU A 91 -2.55 13.13 6.60
N ARG A 92 -2.67 12.55 7.80
CA ARG A 92 -3.68 12.93 8.80
C ARG A 92 -3.47 14.36 9.30
N ALA A 93 -2.21 14.77 9.52
CA ALA A 93 -1.86 16.13 9.92
C ALA A 93 -2.14 17.15 8.82
N ALA A 94 -1.81 16.82 7.58
CA ALA A 94 -2.16 17.63 6.43
C ALA A 94 -3.67 17.84 6.34
N LYS A 95 -4.47 16.80 6.57
CA LYS A 95 -5.93 16.93 6.64
C LYS A 95 -6.39 17.85 7.79
N ALA A 96 -5.82 17.72 8.99
CA ALA A 96 -6.17 18.60 10.10
C ALA A 96 -5.87 20.07 9.77
N ALA A 97 -4.70 20.33 9.18
CA ALA A 97 -4.33 21.66 8.71
C ALA A 97 -5.31 22.20 7.64
N LEU A 98 -5.77 21.37 6.69
CA LEU A 98 -6.80 21.76 5.73
C LEU A 98 -8.15 22.06 6.39
N ASP A 99 -8.56 21.25 7.37
CA ASP A 99 -9.82 21.45 8.09
C ASP A 99 -9.79 22.79 8.88
N ASP A 100 -8.61 23.25 9.29
CA ASP A 100 -8.35 24.54 9.94
C ASP A 100 -8.05 25.70 8.95
N GLY A 101 -8.07 25.43 7.64
CA GLY A 101 -7.80 26.42 6.58
C GLY A 101 -6.33 26.84 6.46
N MET A 102 -5.40 26.04 6.99
CA MET A 102 -3.96 26.26 6.95
C MET A 102 -3.32 25.54 5.75
N ASP A 103 -3.62 26.01 4.53
CA ASP A 103 -3.21 25.35 3.29
C ASP A 103 -1.68 25.20 3.17
N ASP A 104 -0.90 26.23 3.52
CA ASP A 104 0.57 26.19 3.48
C ASP A 104 1.14 25.09 4.39
N VAL A 105 0.53 24.90 5.56
CA VAL A 105 0.92 23.86 6.52
C VAL A 105 0.55 22.49 5.98
N ALA A 106 -0.63 22.34 5.37
CA ALA A 106 -1.03 21.11 4.73
C ALA A 106 -0.10 20.72 3.57
N ILE A 107 0.27 21.68 2.72
CA ILE A 107 1.21 21.50 1.62
C ILE A 107 2.56 21.02 2.16
N ALA A 108 3.06 21.60 3.25
CA ALA A 108 4.32 21.17 3.86
C ALA A 108 4.27 19.69 4.28
N TYR A 109 3.21 19.25 4.97
CA TYR A 109 3.04 17.84 5.32
C TYR A 109 2.92 16.92 4.10
N TYR A 110 2.22 17.32 3.03
CA TYR A 110 2.17 16.51 1.82
C TYR A 110 3.53 16.45 1.12
N ARG A 111 4.30 17.54 1.07
CA ARG A 111 5.65 17.54 0.50
C ARG A 111 6.57 16.59 1.25
N ASP A 112 6.53 16.61 2.57
CA ASP A 112 7.24 15.66 3.41
C ASP A 112 6.92 14.20 3.04
N VAL A 113 5.64 13.88 2.85
CA VAL A 113 5.23 12.53 2.44
C VAL A 113 5.71 12.21 1.03
N SER A 114 5.73 13.17 0.12
CA SER A 114 6.06 12.97 -1.29
C SER A 114 7.49 12.50 -1.55
N VAL A 115 8.38 12.68 -0.57
CA VAL A 115 9.82 12.35 -0.64
C VAL A 115 10.21 11.19 0.30
N LEU A 116 9.27 10.58 1.02
CA LEU A 116 9.59 9.48 1.95
C LEU A 116 10.14 8.24 1.23
N ASP A 117 11.24 7.69 1.74
CA ASP A 117 11.84 6.48 1.21
C ASP A 117 11.06 5.20 1.55
N GLY A 118 11.33 4.14 0.80
CA GLY A 118 10.79 2.79 1.02
C GLY A 118 9.57 2.45 0.16
N GLU A 119 9.48 1.17 -0.23
CA GLU A 119 8.40 0.64 -1.08
C GLU A 119 7.03 0.77 -0.43
N ALA A 120 6.93 0.53 0.88
CA ALA A 120 5.67 0.64 1.62
C ALA A 120 5.12 2.09 1.64
N ALA A 121 5.98 3.10 1.45
CA ALA A 121 5.58 4.51 1.35
C ALA A 121 5.16 4.91 -0.07
N ALA A 122 5.45 4.11 -1.10
CA ALA A 122 5.27 4.48 -2.51
C ALA A 122 3.83 4.90 -2.87
N PRO A 123 2.77 4.19 -2.42
CA PRO A 123 1.40 4.63 -2.70
C PRO A 123 1.09 6.00 -2.09
N TYR A 124 1.59 6.27 -0.89
CA TYR A 124 1.37 7.53 -0.18
C TYR A 124 2.15 8.69 -0.80
N ARG A 125 3.38 8.46 -1.30
CA ARG A 125 4.14 9.48 -2.04
C ARG A 125 3.35 10.03 -3.22
N GLY A 126 2.79 9.15 -4.04
CA GLY A 126 2.02 9.55 -5.21
C GLY A 126 0.75 10.31 -4.84
N LEU A 127 -0.01 9.83 -3.85
CA LEU A 127 -1.16 10.57 -3.30
C LEU A 127 -0.75 11.97 -2.84
N ALA A 128 0.36 12.09 -2.09
CA ALA A 128 0.80 13.36 -1.56
C ALA A 128 1.20 14.35 -2.68
N LYS A 129 1.86 13.88 -3.75
CA LYS A 129 2.12 14.71 -4.94
C LYS A 129 0.83 15.22 -5.59
N ILE A 130 -0.18 14.36 -5.73
CA ILE A 130 -1.51 14.78 -6.23
C ILE A 130 -2.10 15.87 -5.33
N MET A 131 -2.01 15.71 -3.99
CA MET A 131 -2.56 16.69 -3.06
C MET A 131 -1.81 18.04 -3.09
N VAL A 132 -0.47 18.04 -3.16
CA VAL A 132 0.31 19.28 -3.36
C VAL A 132 -0.14 19.98 -4.64
N ALA A 133 -0.23 19.25 -5.76
CA ALA A 133 -0.63 19.82 -7.04
C ALA A 133 -2.05 20.43 -7.05
N ARG A 134 -2.96 19.96 -6.19
CA ARG A 134 -4.31 20.53 -6.06
C ARG A 134 -4.34 21.79 -5.19
N LEU A 135 -3.40 21.94 -4.27
CA LEU A 135 -3.33 23.06 -3.33
C LEU A 135 -2.37 24.16 -3.79
N ALA A 136 -1.40 23.84 -4.65
CA ALA A 136 -0.42 24.75 -5.23
C ALA A 136 -0.57 24.80 -6.78
N PRO A 137 -1.51 25.61 -7.31
CA PRO A 137 -1.79 25.72 -8.74
C PRO A 137 -0.55 26.01 -9.60
N GLU A 138 0.37 26.82 -9.08
CA GLU A 138 1.61 27.21 -9.74
C GLU A 138 2.59 26.04 -9.96
N GLU A 139 2.46 24.96 -9.19
CA GLU A 139 3.30 23.76 -9.30
C GLU A 139 2.59 22.60 -10.03
N THR A 140 1.28 22.69 -10.25
CA THR A 140 0.43 21.59 -10.73
C THR A 140 1.00 20.91 -11.97
N ALA A 141 1.35 21.68 -13.01
CA ALA A 141 1.86 21.12 -14.25
C ALA A 141 3.20 20.39 -14.04
N ALA A 142 4.12 20.98 -13.28
CA ALA A 142 5.44 20.41 -13.03
C ALA A 142 5.36 19.09 -12.23
N ILE A 143 4.43 19.01 -11.28
CA ILE A 143 4.23 17.81 -10.45
C ILE A 143 3.50 16.72 -11.22
N LEU A 144 2.43 17.07 -11.94
CA LEU A 144 1.51 16.09 -12.51
C LEU A 144 1.91 15.58 -13.89
N GLN A 145 2.62 16.36 -14.71
CA GLN A 145 3.02 15.91 -16.05
C GLN A 145 3.86 14.62 -16.01
N PRO A 146 4.90 14.48 -15.15
CA PRO A 146 5.64 13.23 -15.05
C PRO A 146 4.76 12.02 -14.66
N ILE A 147 3.80 12.23 -13.76
CA ILE A 147 2.87 11.18 -13.30
C ILE A 147 1.90 10.78 -14.43
N ALA A 148 1.44 11.74 -15.24
CA ALA A 148 0.54 11.50 -16.37
C ALA A 148 1.23 10.77 -17.53
N GLN A 149 2.54 11.01 -17.72
CA GLN A 149 3.35 10.42 -18.78
C GLN A 149 3.82 9.00 -18.44
N ASP A 150 4.02 8.69 -17.16
CA ASP A 150 4.38 7.36 -16.68
C ASP A 150 3.18 6.40 -16.79
N ALA A 151 3.27 5.45 -17.74
CA ALA A 151 2.19 4.54 -18.06
C ALA A 151 1.86 3.54 -16.94
N ASP A 152 2.85 3.23 -16.11
CA ASP A 152 2.74 2.24 -15.03
C ASP A 152 2.40 2.90 -13.68
N ASN A 153 2.26 4.23 -13.65
CA ASN A 153 1.97 4.95 -12.42
C ASN A 153 0.52 4.74 -11.97
N MET A 154 0.34 4.22 -10.75
CA MET A 154 -0.99 4.00 -10.16
C MET A 154 -1.83 5.29 -10.03
N TRP A 155 -1.18 6.47 -9.99
CA TRP A 155 -1.86 7.77 -9.88
C TRP A 155 -2.08 8.47 -11.21
N ARG A 156 -1.69 7.86 -12.34
CA ARG A 156 -1.79 8.43 -13.69
C ARG A 156 -3.18 8.97 -14.01
N GLY A 157 -4.23 8.20 -13.72
CA GLY A 157 -5.61 8.61 -13.98
C GLY A 157 -6.02 9.86 -13.19
N HIS A 158 -5.59 9.98 -11.93
CA HIS A 158 -5.83 11.18 -11.13
C HIS A 158 -5.05 12.38 -11.65
N ALA A 159 -3.78 12.19 -12.01
CA ALA A 159 -2.96 13.24 -12.59
C ALA A 159 -3.56 13.80 -13.89
N LEU A 160 -4.07 12.94 -14.79
CA LEU A 160 -4.75 13.38 -16.01
C LEU A 160 -6.01 14.20 -15.70
N LEU A 161 -6.82 13.76 -14.73
CA LEU A 161 -8.03 14.49 -14.34
C LEU A 161 -7.69 15.88 -13.77
N ASP A 162 -6.71 15.94 -12.87
CA ASP A 162 -6.30 17.19 -12.21
C ASP A 162 -5.58 18.14 -13.20
N LEU A 163 -4.79 17.63 -14.15
CA LEU A 163 -4.24 18.42 -15.25
C LEU A 163 -5.35 18.99 -16.14
N ALA A 164 -6.39 18.20 -16.46
CA ALA A 164 -7.52 18.71 -17.22
C ALA A 164 -8.24 19.86 -16.50
N ALA A 165 -8.46 19.70 -15.19
CA ALA A 165 -9.04 20.74 -14.35
C ALA A 165 -8.14 21.99 -14.31
N TYR A 166 -6.82 21.83 -14.19
CA TYR A 166 -5.86 22.93 -14.21
C TYR A 166 -5.88 23.72 -15.52
N GLU A 167 -5.78 23.03 -16.68
CA GLU A 167 -5.83 23.65 -18.00
C GLU A 167 -7.13 24.45 -18.20
N ALA A 168 -8.27 23.85 -17.87
CA ALA A 168 -9.58 24.50 -18.06
C ALA A 168 -9.82 25.65 -17.07
N SER A 169 -9.49 25.48 -15.79
CA SER A 169 -9.82 26.46 -14.76
C SER A 169 -8.83 27.63 -14.72
N THR A 170 -7.53 27.33 -14.81
CA THR A 170 -6.43 28.27 -14.60
C THR A 170 -5.97 28.88 -15.91
N LEU A 171 -5.75 28.05 -16.93
CA LEU A 171 -5.22 28.49 -18.23
C LEU A 171 -6.31 28.80 -19.27
N LYS A 172 -7.57 28.45 -18.99
CA LYS A 172 -8.69 28.53 -19.94
C LYS A 172 -8.42 27.79 -21.26
N ASN A 173 -7.56 26.77 -21.20
CA ASN A 173 -7.13 25.97 -22.34
C ASN A 173 -8.00 24.71 -22.44
N TYR A 174 -9.21 24.87 -22.98
CA TYR A 174 -10.18 23.77 -23.07
C TYR A 174 -9.74 22.66 -24.04
N ASP A 175 -8.93 22.97 -25.05
CA ASP A 175 -8.38 21.97 -25.97
C ASP A 175 -7.44 20.99 -25.26
N ALA A 176 -6.49 21.50 -24.47
CA ALA A 176 -5.61 20.64 -23.67
C ALA A 176 -6.39 19.87 -22.60
N ALA A 177 -7.36 20.53 -21.95
CA ALA A 177 -8.20 19.89 -20.95
C ALA A 177 -8.98 18.69 -21.52
N LEU A 178 -9.58 18.84 -22.71
CA LEU A 178 -10.26 17.77 -23.43
C LEU A 178 -9.30 16.63 -23.79
N GLY A 179 -8.08 16.95 -24.25
CA GLY A 179 -7.06 15.94 -24.56
C GLY A 179 -6.70 15.05 -23.37
N TYR A 180 -6.55 15.63 -22.17
CA TYR A 180 -6.28 14.86 -20.95
C TYR A 180 -7.46 13.97 -20.55
N VAL A 181 -8.69 14.49 -20.62
CA VAL A 181 -9.91 13.75 -20.31
C VAL A 181 -10.13 12.57 -21.27
N GLN A 182 -9.90 12.78 -22.56
CA GLN A 182 -9.99 11.72 -23.57
C GLN A 182 -8.92 10.64 -23.34
N THR A 183 -7.70 11.05 -23.02
CA THR A 183 -6.62 10.11 -22.67
C THR A 183 -6.97 9.28 -21.44
N LEU A 184 -7.57 9.89 -20.42
CA LEU A 184 -8.01 9.19 -19.22
C LEU A 184 -9.06 8.12 -19.54
N GLN A 185 -10.01 8.40 -20.43
CA GLN A 185 -11.07 7.46 -20.81
C GLN A 185 -10.57 6.22 -21.56
N THR A 186 -9.38 6.26 -22.17
CA THR A 186 -8.77 5.10 -22.86
C THR A 186 -7.91 4.22 -21.96
N LEU A 187 -7.66 4.64 -20.71
CA LEU A 187 -6.83 3.89 -19.80
C LEU A 187 -7.47 2.55 -19.40
N PRO A 188 -6.69 1.45 -19.35
CA PRO A 188 -7.17 0.17 -18.85
C PRO A 188 -7.32 0.19 -17.32
N ASN A 189 -8.26 -0.60 -16.78
CA ASN A 189 -8.41 -0.86 -15.34
C ASN A 189 -8.63 0.36 -14.44
N ILE A 190 -9.29 1.43 -14.92
CA ILE A 190 -9.59 2.59 -14.08
C ILE A 190 -10.93 2.44 -13.35
N SER A 191 -11.07 3.12 -12.20
CA SER A 191 -12.33 3.08 -11.45
C SER A 191 -13.50 3.73 -12.23
N PRO A 192 -14.73 3.18 -12.17
CA PRO A 192 -15.90 3.78 -12.83
C PRO A 192 -16.14 5.23 -12.41
N SER A 193 -15.86 5.57 -11.15
CA SER A 193 -16.01 6.94 -10.64
C SER A 193 -15.13 7.95 -11.38
N LEU A 194 -13.93 7.53 -11.80
CA LEU A 194 -12.98 8.38 -12.49
C LEU A 194 -13.39 8.58 -13.95
N VAL A 195 -13.88 7.53 -14.61
CA VAL A 195 -14.49 7.62 -15.95
C VAL A 195 -15.67 8.58 -15.94
N ASN A 196 -16.59 8.44 -14.98
CA ASN A 196 -17.78 9.29 -14.91
C ASN A 196 -17.43 10.76 -14.71
N LYS A 197 -16.42 11.06 -13.86
CA LYS A 197 -15.92 12.42 -13.68
C LYS A 197 -15.33 12.98 -14.98
N ALA A 198 -14.52 12.18 -15.68
CA ALA A 198 -13.95 12.56 -16.97
C ALA A 198 -15.04 12.86 -18.00
N GLN A 199 -16.05 12.00 -18.16
CA GLN A 199 -17.17 12.23 -19.08
C GLN A 199 -17.97 13.51 -18.75
N ALA A 200 -18.21 13.76 -17.47
CA ALA A 200 -18.88 14.99 -17.03
C ALA A 200 -18.05 16.24 -17.39
N LEU A 201 -16.74 16.21 -17.15
CA LEU A 201 -15.83 17.30 -17.49
C LEU A 201 -15.71 17.50 -19.01
N GLU A 202 -15.70 16.42 -19.80
CA GLU A 202 -15.69 16.51 -21.27
C GLU A 202 -16.89 17.31 -21.79
N HIS A 203 -18.09 17.03 -21.28
CA HIS A 203 -19.29 17.76 -21.66
C HIS A 203 -19.18 19.25 -21.33
N VAL A 204 -18.74 19.56 -20.11
CA VAL A 204 -18.58 20.94 -19.63
C VAL A 204 -17.53 21.69 -20.46
N TYR A 205 -16.36 21.09 -20.69
CA TYR A 205 -15.26 21.75 -21.41
C TYR A 205 -15.58 21.93 -22.89
N THR A 206 -16.34 21.03 -23.50
CA THR A 206 -16.82 21.20 -24.89
C THR A 206 -17.73 22.42 -24.99
N GLN A 207 -18.69 22.57 -24.07
CA GLN A 207 -19.58 23.74 -24.06
C GLN A 207 -18.82 25.05 -23.81
N LEU A 208 -17.84 25.05 -22.92
CA LEU A 208 -17.05 26.24 -22.62
C LEU A 208 -16.08 26.63 -23.74
N LYS A 209 -15.62 25.66 -24.53
CA LYS A 209 -14.78 25.92 -25.71
C LYS A 209 -15.54 26.65 -26.81
N ASP A 210 -16.85 26.38 -26.95
CA ASP A 210 -17.69 26.94 -28.00
C ASP A 210 -18.25 28.34 -27.65
N GLN A 211 -17.97 28.86 -26.44
CA GLN A 211 -18.35 30.21 -25.97
C GLN A 211 -17.24 31.24 -26.20
#